data_AF-A0AAI9KNP6-F1
#
_entry.id   AF-A0AAI9KNP6-F1
#
_cell.length_a   1.000
_cell.length_b   1.000
_cell.length_c   1.000
_cell.angle_alpha   90.00
_cell.angle_beta   90.00
_cell.angle_gamma   90.00
#
_symmetry.space_group_name_H-M   'P 1'
#
loop_
_entity.id
_entity.type
_entity.pdbx_description
1 polymer ?
#
loop_
_entity_poly.entity_id
_entity_poly.type
_entity_poly.pdbx_seq_one_letter_code
_entity_poly.pdbx_strand_id
1 'polypeptide(L)'
;MRPVKNRICLWYDGDAEEAARFYASLFPDSAVGAVHRAPADYPAGKEGDVLTVEFRVMGIPCLGLNGGPGVRHNWAFSFQVATQDQAETDRYWHAIIDHGGQASECGWCQDKWGISWQITPQVLTEAITDPDPEAARRAFEAMMQMDKIDIATIEAARRGE
;
A
#
# COMPACT_ATOMS: atom_id res chain seq x y z
N MET A 1 18.94 17.79 7.17
CA MET A 1 18.29 16.79 6.29
C MET A 1 18.16 17.41 4.91
N ARG A 2 18.55 16.71 3.82
CA ARG A 2 18.33 17.27 2.48
C ARG A 2 16.83 17.41 2.24
N PRO A 3 16.35 18.52 1.66
CA PRO A 3 14.95 18.68 1.32
C PRO A 3 14.55 17.58 0.33
N VAL A 4 13.47 16.87 0.63
CA VAL A 4 12.88 15.88 -0.27
C VAL A 4 12.35 16.63 -1.51
N LYS A 5 12.91 16.33 -2.68
CA LYS A 5 12.56 17.03 -3.93
C LYS A 5 11.17 16.64 -4.46
N ASN A 6 10.76 15.39 -4.23
CA ASN A 6 9.45 14.85 -4.62
C ASN A 6 8.87 14.01 -3.48
N ARG A 7 7.57 14.19 -3.19
CA ARG A 7 6.85 13.44 -2.14
C ARG A 7 5.49 12.99 -2.68
N ILE A 8 5.02 11.84 -2.23
CA ILE A 8 3.68 11.34 -2.58
C ILE A 8 2.67 12.02 -1.66
N CYS A 9 1.72 12.75 -2.22
CA CYS A 9 0.63 13.38 -1.45
C CYS A 9 -0.62 12.51 -1.54
N LEU A 10 -1.14 12.09 -0.39
CA LEU A 10 -2.34 11.26 -0.28
C LEU A 10 -3.43 12.03 0.45
N TRP A 11 -4.62 12.04 -0.14
CA TRP A 11 -5.78 12.74 0.39
C TRP A 11 -6.48 11.90 1.47
N TYR A 12 -6.93 12.54 2.54
CA TYR A 12 -7.70 11.94 3.63
C TYR A 12 -8.88 12.83 4.04
N ASP A 13 -9.89 12.20 4.64
CA ASP A 13 -11.02 12.85 5.29
C ASP A 13 -10.79 12.94 6.80
N GLY A 14 -9.79 13.72 7.22
CA GLY A 14 -9.48 13.95 8.65
C GLY A 14 -8.47 12.96 9.28
N ASP A 15 -8.31 11.77 8.70
CA ASP A 15 -7.58 10.67 9.34
C ASP A 15 -6.10 10.52 8.94
N ALA A 16 -5.48 11.55 8.32
CA ALA A 16 -4.11 11.45 7.82
C ALA A 16 -3.07 11.03 8.89
N GLU A 17 -3.23 11.48 10.14
CA GLU A 17 -2.31 11.12 11.22
C GLU A 17 -2.48 9.68 11.67
N GLU A 18 -3.72 9.20 11.71
CA GLU A 18 -4.02 7.80 12.03
C GLU A 18 -3.44 6.87 10.97
N ALA A 19 -3.59 7.22 9.69
CA ALA A 19 -3.02 6.50 8.57
C ALA A 19 -1.49 6.40 8.66
N ALA A 20 -0.84 7.54 8.84
CA ALA A 20 0.61 7.61 9.00
C ALA A 20 1.11 6.72 10.16
N ARG A 21 0.40 6.71 11.30
CA ARG A 21 0.76 5.89 12.47
C ARG A 21 0.57 4.40 12.21
N PHE A 22 -0.53 4.02 11.55
CA PHE A 22 -0.78 2.63 11.16
C PHE A 22 0.35 2.13 10.25
N TYR A 23 0.67 2.85 9.17
CA TYR A 23 1.73 2.45 8.25
C TYR A 23 3.10 2.36 8.93
N ALA A 24 3.43 3.32 9.81
CA ALA A 24 4.67 3.32 10.58
C ALA A 24 4.78 2.13 11.55
N SER A 25 3.65 1.63 12.07
CA SER A 25 3.63 0.46 12.95
C SER A 25 3.70 -0.87 12.18
N LEU A 26 3.23 -0.89 10.93
CA LEU A 26 3.10 -2.09 10.12
C LEU A 26 4.35 -2.39 9.31
N PHE A 27 4.82 -1.39 8.56
CA PHE A 27 5.85 -1.57 7.55
C PHE A 27 7.25 -1.22 8.07
N PRO A 28 8.31 -1.93 7.62
CA PRO A 28 9.68 -1.56 7.95
C PRO A 28 10.05 -0.21 7.31
N ASP A 29 11.11 0.43 7.83
CA ASP A 29 11.60 1.74 7.39
C ASP A 29 10.48 2.78 7.16
N SER A 30 9.50 2.76 8.05
CA SER A 30 8.33 3.63 8.03
C SER A 30 8.26 4.42 9.33
N ALA A 31 7.87 5.68 9.24
CA ALA A 31 7.86 6.56 10.41
C ALA A 31 6.92 7.75 10.19
N VAL A 32 6.31 8.20 11.28
CA VAL A 32 5.61 9.49 11.31
C VAL A 32 6.65 10.60 11.48
N GLY A 33 6.50 11.66 10.70
CA GLY A 33 7.29 12.88 10.75
C GLY A 33 6.53 14.04 11.40
N ALA A 34 6.67 15.23 10.82
CA ALA A 34 6.02 16.43 11.33
C ALA A 34 4.50 16.41 11.11
N VAL A 35 3.75 16.85 12.12
CA VAL A 35 2.31 17.10 12.05
C VAL A 35 2.11 18.61 11.99
N HIS A 36 1.53 19.10 10.89
CA HIS A 36 1.31 20.53 10.65
C HIS A 36 -0.17 20.88 10.83
N ARG A 37 -0.44 21.86 11.68
CA ARG A 37 -1.80 22.32 11.98
C ARG A 37 -2.23 23.44 11.02
N ALA A 38 -3.53 23.53 10.75
CA ALA A 38 -4.10 24.56 9.92
C ALA A 38 -3.89 25.96 10.57
N PRO A 39 -3.36 26.95 9.84
CA PRO A 39 -3.13 28.29 10.38
C PRO A 39 -4.39 29.19 10.36
N ALA A 40 -5.49 28.70 9.79
CA ALA A 40 -6.80 29.35 9.71
C ALA A 40 -7.86 28.29 9.39
N ASP A 41 -9.14 28.67 9.49
CA ASP A 41 -10.25 27.85 9.02
C ASP A 41 -10.14 27.55 7.51
N TYR A 42 -10.62 26.38 7.09
CA TYR A 42 -10.59 25.92 5.70
C TYR A 42 -11.84 25.09 5.38
N PRO A 43 -12.13 24.76 4.10
CA PRO A 43 -13.39 24.12 3.72
C PRO A 43 -13.74 22.81 4.44
N ALA A 44 -12.72 22.10 4.96
CA ALA A 44 -12.88 20.80 5.61
C ALA A 44 -12.37 20.76 7.07
N GLY A 45 -12.13 21.91 7.72
CA GLY A 45 -11.70 21.96 9.11
C GLY A 45 -11.43 23.38 9.62
N LYS A 46 -10.91 23.50 10.84
CA LYS A 46 -10.72 24.76 11.55
C LYS A 46 -9.25 25.07 11.82
N GLU A 47 -8.97 26.32 12.20
CA GLU A 47 -7.67 26.70 12.74
C GLU A 47 -7.27 25.75 13.89
N GLY A 48 -6.03 25.27 13.85
CA GLY A 48 -5.49 24.35 14.85
C GLY A 48 -5.76 22.87 14.57
N ASP A 49 -6.65 22.49 13.65
CA ASP A 49 -6.82 21.09 13.23
C ASP A 49 -5.58 20.57 12.51
N VAL A 50 -5.37 19.25 12.51
CA VAL A 50 -4.29 18.63 11.73
C VAL A 50 -4.60 18.79 10.24
N LEU A 51 -3.76 19.53 9.52
CA LEU A 51 -3.92 19.78 8.09
C LEU A 51 -3.09 18.82 7.25
N THR A 52 -1.80 18.69 7.58
CA THR A 52 -0.93 17.73 6.91
C THR A 52 -0.05 16.96 7.87
N VAL A 53 0.30 15.74 7.47
CA VAL A 53 1.19 14.85 8.21
C VAL A 53 2.28 14.37 7.28
N GLU A 54 3.54 14.67 7.60
CA GLU A 54 4.67 14.06 6.92
C GLU A 54 4.88 12.66 7.46
N PHE A 55 5.12 11.69 6.59
CA PHE A 55 5.48 10.34 6.99
C PHE A 55 6.33 9.65 5.92
N ARG A 56 6.88 8.50 6.27
CA ARG A 56 7.61 7.62 5.36
C ARG A 56 6.99 6.23 5.38
N VAL A 57 6.85 5.62 4.21
CA VAL A 57 6.46 4.21 4.07
C VAL A 57 7.56 3.50 3.29
N MET A 58 8.29 2.58 3.92
CA MET A 58 9.39 1.79 3.33
C MET A 58 10.34 2.64 2.49
N GLY A 59 10.87 3.71 3.08
CA GLY A 59 11.79 4.62 2.38
C GLY A 59 11.11 5.74 1.57
N ILE A 60 9.83 5.62 1.23
CA ILE A 60 9.12 6.57 0.37
C ILE A 60 8.58 7.76 1.18
N PRO A 61 8.98 9.01 0.86
CA PRO A 61 8.48 10.19 1.55
C PRO A 61 7.06 10.55 1.11
N CYS A 62 6.15 10.65 2.08
CA CYS A 62 4.74 10.89 1.88
C CYS A 62 4.26 12.14 2.65
N LEU A 63 3.11 12.67 2.22
CA LEU A 63 2.35 13.71 2.90
C LEU A 63 0.89 13.29 2.91
N GLY A 64 0.29 13.18 4.09
CA GLY A 64 -1.15 13.04 4.24
C GLY A 64 -1.78 14.42 4.30
N LEU A 65 -2.80 14.68 3.49
CA LEU A 65 -3.55 15.94 3.48
C LEU A 65 -4.99 15.70 3.92
N ASN A 66 -5.39 16.30 5.03
CA ASN A 66 -6.77 16.31 5.49
C ASN A 66 -7.57 17.36 4.71
N GLY A 67 -8.13 16.94 3.58
CA GLY A 67 -8.87 17.81 2.66
C GLY A 67 -10.39 17.60 2.66
N GLY A 68 -10.90 16.64 3.43
CA GLY A 68 -12.33 16.33 3.53
C GLY A 68 -12.80 15.25 2.54
N PRO A 69 -14.11 14.95 2.49
CA PRO A 69 -14.65 13.78 1.77
C PRO A 69 -14.72 13.93 0.25
N GLY A 70 -14.25 15.05 -0.32
CA GLY A 70 -14.46 15.43 -1.71
C GLY A 70 -13.62 14.64 -2.74
N VAL A 71 -12.58 13.93 -2.30
CA VAL A 71 -11.69 13.13 -3.17
C VAL A 71 -11.69 11.70 -2.69
N ARG A 72 -11.90 10.76 -3.61
CA ARG A 72 -11.84 9.32 -3.34
C ARG A 72 -10.68 8.70 -4.09
N HIS A 73 -9.93 7.86 -3.38
CA HIS A 73 -8.94 7.00 -4.00
C HIS A 73 -9.61 5.96 -4.89
N ASN A 74 -8.82 5.41 -5.81
CA ASN A 74 -9.20 4.32 -6.69
C ASN A 74 -7.95 3.52 -7.05
N TRP A 75 -8.11 2.53 -7.94
CA TRP A 75 -7.04 1.62 -8.36
C TRP A 75 -5.95 2.26 -9.24
N ALA A 76 -6.10 3.52 -9.67
CA ALA A 76 -5.13 4.19 -10.55
C ALA A 76 -3.80 4.50 -9.85
N PHE A 77 -3.81 4.68 -8.53
CA PHE A 77 -2.61 4.74 -7.70
C PHE A 77 -2.58 3.56 -6.75
N SER A 78 -1.42 2.91 -6.62
CA SER A 78 -1.17 1.92 -5.58
C SER A 78 0.28 1.93 -5.12
N PHE A 79 0.52 1.47 -3.90
CA PHE A 79 1.83 1.03 -3.46
C PHE A 79 2.00 -0.45 -3.75
N GLN A 80 3.04 -0.83 -4.47
CA GLN A 80 3.43 -2.24 -4.59
C GLN A 80 4.53 -2.56 -3.58
N VAL A 81 4.27 -3.56 -2.74
CA VAL A 81 5.13 -4.02 -1.65
C VAL A 81 5.70 -5.37 -2.01
N ALA A 82 7.00 -5.41 -2.28
CA ALA A 82 7.71 -6.66 -2.50
C ALA A 82 7.86 -7.42 -1.17
N THR A 83 7.43 -8.68 -1.12
CA THR A 83 7.57 -9.54 0.07
C THR A 83 8.52 -10.71 -0.19
N GLN A 84 9.24 -11.15 0.84
CA GLN A 84 10.28 -12.17 0.74
C GLN A 84 9.77 -13.60 0.94
N ASP A 85 8.76 -13.76 1.80
CA ASP A 85 8.19 -15.06 2.14
C ASP A 85 6.68 -14.94 2.45
N GLN A 86 6.03 -16.10 2.61
CA GLN A 86 4.59 -16.16 2.84
C GLN A 86 4.19 -15.51 4.16
N ALA A 87 5.03 -15.58 5.19
CA ALA A 87 4.72 -15.00 6.50
C ALA A 87 4.67 -13.47 6.41
N GLU A 88 5.57 -12.86 5.63
CA GLU A 88 5.54 -11.43 5.34
C GLU A 88 4.34 -11.04 4.48
N THR A 89 4.06 -11.79 3.40
CA THR A 89 2.87 -11.61 2.55
C THR A 89 1.59 -11.64 3.40
N ASP A 90 1.45 -12.66 4.24
CA ASP A 90 0.29 -12.84 5.12
C ASP A 90 0.17 -11.70 6.12
N ARG A 91 1.27 -11.33 6.78
CA ARG A 91 1.27 -10.25 7.78
C ARG A 91 0.78 -8.94 7.19
N TYR A 92 1.30 -8.51 6.05
CA TYR A 92 0.88 -7.23 5.45
C TYR A 92 -0.52 -7.29 4.88
N TRP A 93 -0.88 -8.38 4.20
CA TRP A 93 -2.22 -8.58 3.68
C TRP A 93 -3.25 -8.52 4.82
N HIS A 94 -3.09 -9.36 5.84
CA HIS A 94 -4.03 -9.42 6.95
C HIS A 94 -4.08 -8.11 7.74
N ALA A 95 -2.96 -7.44 7.97
CA ALA A 95 -2.97 -6.15 8.65
C ALA A 95 -3.81 -5.09 7.89
N ILE A 96 -3.76 -5.07 6.56
CA ILE A 96 -4.57 -4.14 5.75
C ILE A 96 -6.05 -4.53 5.81
N ILE A 97 -6.37 -5.81 5.56
CA ILE A 97 -7.76 -6.29 5.50
C ILE A 97 -8.45 -6.22 6.87
N ASP A 98 -7.80 -6.73 7.92
CA ASP A 98 -8.39 -6.83 9.26
C ASP A 98 -8.56 -5.45 9.92
N HIS A 99 -7.81 -4.44 9.45
CA HIS A 99 -7.96 -3.05 9.87
C HIS A 99 -9.04 -2.30 9.08
N GLY A 100 -10.02 -3.01 8.49
CA GLY A 100 -11.14 -2.41 7.76
C GLY A 100 -10.89 -2.19 6.27
N GLY A 101 -9.89 -2.87 5.71
CA GLY A 101 -9.61 -2.88 4.29
C GLY A 101 -10.51 -3.83 3.48
N GLN A 102 -10.25 -3.88 2.18
CA GLN A 102 -10.97 -4.72 1.21
C GLN A 102 -9.98 -5.50 0.33
N ALA A 103 -10.23 -6.80 0.17
CA ALA A 103 -9.48 -7.66 -0.75
C ALA A 103 -9.89 -7.41 -2.21
N SER A 104 -8.93 -7.59 -3.12
CA SER A 104 -9.12 -7.62 -4.57
C SER A 104 -8.19 -8.69 -5.16
N GLU A 105 -8.23 -8.85 -6.46
CA GLU A 105 -7.56 -9.90 -7.19
C GLU A 105 -6.04 -9.68 -7.29
N CYS A 106 -5.28 -10.75 -7.52
CA CYS A 106 -3.87 -10.74 -7.91
C CYS A 106 -2.95 -10.00 -6.92
N GLY A 107 -3.20 -10.10 -5.62
CA GLY A 107 -2.44 -9.45 -4.57
C GLY A 107 -2.83 -7.99 -4.32
N TRP A 108 -3.88 -7.48 -4.98
CA TRP A 108 -4.41 -6.14 -4.73
C TRP A 108 -5.33 -6.11 -3.51
N CYS A 109 -5.28 -5.01 -2.78
CA CYS A 109 -6.21 -4.70 -1.70
C CYS A 109 -6.34 -3.19 -1.53
N GLN A 110 -7.34 -2.73 -0.79
CA GLN A 110 -7.47 -1.36 -0.30
C GLN A 110 -7.42 -1.34 1.21
N ASP A 111 -6.77 -0.33 1.79
CA ASP A 111 -6.86 -0.09 3.22
C ASP A 111 -8.17 0.62 3.61
N LYS A 112 -8.37 0.87 4.90
CA LYS A 112 -9.59 1.50 5.41
C LYS A 112 -9.86 2.91 4.89
N TRP A 113 -8.84 3.57 4.34
CA TRP A 113 -8.95 4.91 3.74
C TRP A 113 -9.13 4.83 2.22
N GLY A 114 -9.19 3.63 1.64
CA GLY A 114 -9.39 3.37 0.22
C GLY A 114 -8.11 3.46 -0.62
N ILE A 115 -6.93 3.59 -0.01
CA ILE A 115 -5.67 3.60 -0.76
C ILE A 115 -5.38 2.18 -1.21
N SER A 116 -5.04 2.02 -2.49
CA SER A 116 -4.75 0.71 -3.07
C SER A 116 -3.31 0.26 -2.73
N TRP A 117 -3.16 -1.01 -2.41
CA TRP A 117 -1.91 -1.69 -2.13
C TRP A 117 -1.83 -2.98 -2.94
N GLN A 118 -0.62 -3.35 -3.35
CA GLN A 118 -0.32 -4.65 -3.95
C GLN A 118 0.70 -5.34 -3.06
N ILE A 119 0.32 -6.42 -2.40
CA ILE A 119 1.24 -7.24 -1.60
C ILE A 119 1.75 -8.36 -2.50
N THR A 120 2.90 -8.12 -3.11
CA THR A 120 3.40 -8.91 -4.24
C THR A 120 4.68 -9.63 -3.82
N PRO A 121 4.68 -10.97 -3.66
CA PRO A 121 5.90 -11.71 -3.42
C PRO A 121 6.91 -11.53 -4.56
N GLN A 122 8.20 -11.41 -4.25
CA GLN A 122 9.25 -11.31 -5.28
C GLN A 122 9.20 -12.50 -6.24
N VAL A 123 8.91 -13.70 -5.71
CA VAL A 123 8.70 -14.93 -6.47
C VAL A 123 7.63 -14.76 -7.54
N LEU A 124 6.53 -14.05 -7.28
CA LEU A 124 5.49 -13.79 -8.28
C LEU A 124 6.00 -12.88 -9.39
N THR A 125 6.68 -11.78 -9.05
CA THR A 125 7.26 -10.86 -10.03
C THR A 125 8.26 -11.58 -10.94
N GLU A 126 9.13 -12.39 -10.37
CA GLU A 126 10.09 -13.20 -11.12
C GLU A 126 9.40 -14.26 -11.99
N ALA A 127 8.34 -14.89 -11.49
CA ALA A 127 7.62 -15.92 -12.22
C ALA A 127 6.91 -15.35 -13.45
N ILE A 128 6.19 -14.22 -13.34
CA ILE A 128 5.49 -13.63 -14.50
C ILE A 128 6.41 -12.94 -15.50
N THR A 129 7.67 -12.69 -15.13
CA THR A 129 8.71 -12.12 -16.00
C THR A 129 9.79 -13.15 -16.38
N ASP A 130 9.51 -14.43 -16.18
CA ASP A 130 10.43 -15.51 -16.52
C ASP A 130 10.81 -15.47 -18.02
N PRO A 131 12.10 -15.64 -18.38
CA PRO A 131 12.51 -15.74 -19.77
C PRO A 131 11.90 -16.94 -20.52
N ASP A 132 11.44 -17.99 -19.82
CA ASP A 132 10.58 -19.04 -20.38
C ASP A 132 9.11 -18.55 -20.42
N PRO A 133 8.55 -18.27 -21.62
CA PRO A 133 7.19 -17.75 -21.75
C PRO A 133 6.11 -18.71 -21.24
N GLU A 134 6.35 -20.02 -21.29
CA GLU A 134 5.37 -20.99 -20.80
C GLU A 134 5.37 -21.07 -19.28
N ALA A 135 6.53 -20.95 -18.64
CA ALA A 135 6.63 -20.82 -17.18
C ALA A 135 5.94 -19.53 -16.70
N ALA A 136 6.20 -18.41 -17.38
CA ALA A 136 5.55 -17.13 -17.09
C ALA A 136 4.04 -17.18 -17.28
N ARG A 137 3.55 -17.81 -18.36
CA ARG A 137 2.12 -17.98 -18.62
C ARG A 137 1.44 -18.79 -17.52
N ARG A 138 2.00 -19.94 -17.09
CA ARG A 138 1.42 -20.77 -16.02
C ARG A 138 1.34 -20.00 -14.70
N ALA A 139 2.41 -19.30 -14.32
CA ALA A 139 2.42 -18.48 -13.11
C ALA A 139 1.39 -17.34 -13.17
N PHE A 140 1.27 -16.67 -14.33
CA PHE A 140 0.27 -15.63 -14.55
C PHE A 140 -1.16 -16.17 -14.44
N GLU A 141 -1.46 -17.31 -15.06
CA GLU A 141 -2.78 -17.96 -14.97
C GLU A 141 -3.13 -18.37 -13.54
N ALA A 142 -2.16 -18.89 -12.78
CA ALA A 142 -2.35 -19.21 -11.37
C ALA A 142 -2.65 -17.96 -10.53
N MET A 143 -1.88 -16.87 -10.74
CA MET A 143 -2.09 -15.59 -10.06
C MET A 143 -3.50 -15.04 -10.32
N MET A 144 -4.02 -15.15 -11.55
CA MET A 144 -5.36 -14.65 -11.91
C MET A 144 -6.51 -15.33 -11.14
N GLN A 145 -6.26 -16.46 -10.48
CA GLN A 145 -7.24 -17.16 -9.63
C GLN A 145 -7.13 -16.78 -8.15
N MET A 146 -6.22 -15.88 -7.77
CA MET A 146 -5.92 -15.52 -6.39
C MET A 146 -6.40 -14.12 -6.05
N ASP A 147 -6.81 -13.93 -4.79
CA ASP A 147 -6.81 -12.64 -4.13
C ASP A 147 -5.45 -12.44 -3.46
N LYS A 148 -5.28 -12.92 -2.21
CA LYS A 148 -3.96 -13.02 -1.57
C LYS A 148 -3.09 -14.04 -2.31
N ILE A 149 -1.85 -13.68 -2.60
CA ILE A 149 -0.92 -14.57 -3.28
C ILE A 149 -0.44 -15.69 -2.36
N ASP A 150 -0.55 -16.93 -2.85
CA ASP A 150 0.07 -18.12 -2.28
C ASP A 150 1.35 -18.45 -3.05
N ILE A 151 2.51 -18.26 -2.41
CA ILE A 151 3.82 -18.41 -3.04
C ILE A 151 4.03 -19.83 -3.53
N ALA A 152 3.67 -20.83 -2.74
CA ALA A 152 3.89 -22.24 -3.09
C ALA A 152 3.12 -22.64 -4.36
N THR A 153 1.90 -22.16 -4.53
CA THR A 153 1.08 -22.37 -5.72
C THR A 153 1.67 -21.69 -6.94
N ILE A 154 2.19 -20.45 -6.80
CA ILE A 154 2.88 -19.76 -7.89
C ILE A 154 4.14 -20.53 -8.31
N GLU A 155 4.93 -21.02 -7.36
CA GLU A 155 6.13 -21.79 -7.65
C GLU A 155 5.81 -23.14 -8.33
N ALA A 156 4.78 -23.85 -7.85
CA ALA A 156 4.31 -25.08 -8.47
C ALA A 156 3.84 -24.84 -9.91
N ALA A 157 3.04 -23.80 -10.14
CA ALA A 157 2.60 -23.41 -11.48
C ALA A 157 3.79 -23.07 -12.39
N ARG A 158 4.78 -22.32 -11.89
CA ARG A 158 6.01 -22.00 -12.63
C ARG A 158 6.77 -23.29 -13.02
N ARG A 159 6.86 -24.28 -12.13
CA ARG A 159 7.47 -25.60 -12.42
C ARG A 159 6.60 -26.51 -13.31
N GLY A 160 5.31 -26.24 -13.41
CA GLY A 160 4.35 -27.07 -14.17
C GLY A 160 3.83 -28.29 -13.39
N GLU A 161 3.75 -28.16 -12.06
CA GLU A 161 3.25 -29.17 -11.12
C GLU A 161 1.75 -28.98 -10.80
#